data_AF-A0A7V8WFD2-F1
#
_entry.id   AF-A0A7V8WFD2-F1
#
_cell.length_a   1.000
_cell.length_b   1.000
_cell.length_c   1.000
_cell.angle_alpha   90.00
_cell.angle_beta   90.00
_cell.angle_gamma   90.00
#
_symmetry.space_group_name_H-M   'P 1'
#
loop_
_entity.id
_entity.type
_entity.pdbx_description
1 polymer ?
#
loop_
_entity_poly.entity_id
_entity_poly.type
_entity_poly.pdbx_seq_one_letter_code
_entity_poly.pdbx_strand_id
1 'polypeptide(L)'
;YRDLIALLETRVGRIVFNGFGTGLEVCPALHHGGPCPATTDPHFTSVGHAGIFRFARPICYQNFPQSALPEPLRDRNITGIWRLIDGELTRDDV
;
A
#
# COMPACT_ATOMS: atom_id res chain seq x y z
N TYR A 1 13.03 24.61 6.37
CA TYR A 1 12.00 23.84 7.12
C TYR A 1 12.41 22.41 7.45
N ARG A 2 13.68 22.01 7.33
CA ARG A 2 14.10 20.60 7.52
C ARG A 2 13.70 20.05 8.89
N ASP A 3 14.04 20.76 9.96
CA ASP A 3 13.78 20.32 11.33
C ASP A 3 12.26 20.26 11.63
N LEU A 4 11.50 21.20 11.08
CA LEU A 4 10.04 21.21 11.19
C LEU A 4 9.41 20.04 10.43
N ILE A 5 9.86 19.75 9.21
CA ILE A 5 9.36 18.63 8.41
C ILE A 5 9.67 17.31 9.13
N ALA A 6 10.90 17.11 9.59
CA ALA A 6 11.29 15.93 10.35
C ALA A 6 10.44 15.75 11.62
N LEU A 7 10.12 16.85 12.33
CA LEU A 7 9.21 16.80 13.47
C LEU A 7 7.79 16.39 13.04
N LEU A 8 7.24 17.00 11.98
CA LEU A 8 5.89 16.72 11.49
C LEU A 8 5.73 15.28 10.99
N GLU A 9 6.73 14.72 10.31
CA GLU A 9 6.75 13.33 9.85
C GLU A 9 6.52 12.32 10.98
N THR A 10 6.91 12.66 12.22
CA THR A 10 6.66 11.81 13.40
C THR A 10 5.28 11.97 14.02
N ARG A 11 4.48 12.95 13.56
CA ARG A 11 3.24 13.39 14.23
C ARG A 11 1.99 13.35 13.36
N VAL A 12 2.11 13.42 12.03
CA VAL A 12 0.96 13.55 11.12
C VAL A 12 1.00 12.52 10.00
N GLY A 13 -0.17 12.16 9.45
CA GLY A 13 -0.25 11.31 8.26
C GLY A 13 -0.10 12.06 6.93
N ARG A 14 -0.24 13.40 6.93
CA ARG A 14 -0.15 14.23 5.72
C ARG A 14 0.33 15.64 6.06
N ILE A 15 1.31 16.13 5.28
CA ILE A 15 1.86 17.47 5.38
C ILE A 15 1.43 18.26 4.14
N VAL A 16 0.92 19.48 4.33
CA VAL A 16 0.51 20.38 3.25
C VAL A 16 1.36 21.64 3.32
N PHE A 17 1.93 22.05 2.19
CA PHE A 17 2.74 23.26 2.08
C PHE A 17 1.95 24.35 1.35
N ASN A 18 1.90 25.56 1.91
CA ASN A 18 1.18 26.72 1.34
C ASN A 18 -0.29 26.43 0.97
N GLY A 19 -0.99 25.67 1.82
CA GLY A 19 -2.40 25.34 1.63
C GLY A 19 -3.08 24.98 2.94
N PHE A 20 -4.38 24.67 2.86
CA PHE A 20 -5.19 24.27 4.02
C PHE A 20 -5.39 22.76 4.07
N GLY A 21 -5.48 22.21 5.28
CA GLY A 21 -5.64 20.77 5.51
C GLY A 21 -7.02 20.20 5.14
N THR A 22 -8.01 21.04 4.80
CA THR A 22 -9.40 20.64 4.54
C THR A 22 -9.60 19.89 3.23
N GLY A 23 -8.79 20.17 2.20
CA GLY A 23 -8.86 19.47 0.91
C GLY A 23 -8.37 18.03 1.01
N LEU A 24 -9.15 17.11 0.44
CA LEU A 24 -8.83 15.69 0.32
C LEU A 24 -9.03 15.23 -1.13
N GLU A 25 -7.94 14.79 -1.76
CA GLU A 25 -7.97 14.21 -3.10
C GLU A 25 -8.00 12.69 -3.01
N VAL A 26 -8.93 12.03 -3.71
CA VAL A 26 -9.01 10.57 -3.75
C VAL A 26 -8.05 10.03 -4.82
N CYS A 27 -6.78 9.88 -4.46
CA CYS A 27 -5.73 9.42 -5.37
C CYS A 27 -4.89 8.26 -4.78
N PRO A 28 -3.99 7.62 -5.56
CA PRO A 28 -3.14 6.54 -5.05
C PRO A 28 -2.16 6.97 -3.95
N ALA A 29 -1.71 8.22 -3.97
CA ALA A 29 -0.71 8.75 -3.04
C ALA A 29 -1.30 9.26 -1.70
N LEU A 30 -2.63 9.31 -1.56
CA LEU A 30 -3.26 9.85 -0.36
C LEU A 30 -3.01 8.96 0.86
N HIS A 31 -2.58 9.59 1.95
CA HIS A 31 -2.60 9.01 3.29
C HIS A 31 -3.50 9.82 4.23
N HIS A 32 -4.69 9.29 4.50
CA HIS A 32 -5.65 9.82 5.47
C HIS A 32 -5.61 8.95 6.74
N GLY A 33 -4.75 9.37 7.67
CA GLY A 33 -4.40 8.65 8.90
C GLY A 33 -3.32 9.43 9.68
N GLY A 34 -2.44 8.71 10.35
CA GLY A 34 -1.34 9.26 11.17
C GLY A 34 -1.25 8.64 12.57
N PRO A 35 -0.28 9.05 13.40
CA PRO A 35 -0.16 8.57 14.77
C PRO A 35 -1.44 8.79 15.61
N CYS A 36 -1.65 7.95 16.62
CA CYS A 36 -2.74 8.12 17.59
C CYS A 36 -2.75 9.54 18.17
N PRO A 37 -3.90 10.25 18.24
CA PRO A 37 -5.28 9.76 18.08
C PRO A 37 -5.87 9.91 16.66
N ALA A 38 -5.07 10.28 15.64
CA ALA A 38 -5.59 10.49 14.29
C ALA A 38 -6.18 9.20 13.68
N THR A 39 -5.58 8.05 13.97
CA THR A 39 -6.12 6.71 13.70
C THR A 39 -5.63 5.74 14.77
N THR A 40 -6.31 4.61 14.91
CA THR A 40 -5.90 3.49 15.78
C THR A 40 -4.84 2.59 15.14
N ASP A 41 -4.69 2.65 13.81
CA ASP A 41 -3.63 1.95 13.08
C ASP A 41 -2.96 2.91 12.08
N PRO A 42 -1.75 3.41 12.40
CA PRO A 42 -1.05 4.39 11.58
C PRO A 42 -0.40 3.81 10.32
N HIS A 43 -0.33 2.49 10.17
CA HIS A 43 0.28 1.87 8.98
C HIS A 43 -0.61 1.95 7.73
N PHE A 44 -1.92 2.17 7.92
CA PHE A 44 -2.88 2.21 6.82
C PHE A 44 -3.47 3.60 6.59
N THR A 45 -4.06 3.77 5.40
CA THR A 45 -4.87 4.93 5.06
C THR A 45 -6.36 4.56 5.02
N SER A 46 -7.21 5.50 5.43
CA SER A 46 -8.67 5.33 5.36
C SER A 46 -9.29 5.75 4.03
N VAL A 47 -8.58 6.57 3.23
CA VAL A 47 -9.00 7.09 1.93
C VAL A 47 -7.86 6.91 0.92
N GLY A 48 -8.18 6.68 -0.35
CA GLY A 48 -7.20 6.42 -1.41
C GLY A 48 -7.02 4.92 -1.68
N HIS A 49 -6.27 4.60 -2.74
CA HIS A 49 -6.21 3.24 -3.29
C HIS A 49 -5.63 2.23 -2.28
N ALA A 50 -4.60 2.62 -1.54
CA ALA A 50 -3.97 1.78 -0.51
C ALA A 50 -4.90 1.44 0.67
N GLY A 51 -6.07 2.10 0.78
CA GLY A 51 -7.04 1.82 1.84
C GLY A 51 -7.67 0.42 1.75
N ILE A 52 -7.58 -0.26 0.60
CA ILE A 52 -8.03 -1.64 0.42
C ILE A 52 -7.26 -2.62 1.31
N PHE A 53 -5.99 -2.33 1.62
CA PHE A 53 -5.12 -3.24 2.39
C PHE A 53 -5.56 -3.41 3.84
N ARG A 54 -6.44 -2.54 4.37
CA ARG A 54 -7.08 -2.73 5.70
C ARG A 54 -7.96 -3.98 5.78
N PHE A 55 -8.42 -4.47 4.63
CA PHE A 55 -9.32 -5.62 4.52
C PHE A 55 -8.64 -6.86 3.93
N ALA A 56 -7.32 -6.81 3.75
CA ALA A 56 -6.53 -7.89 3.17
C ALA A 56 -5.42 -8.32 4.12
N ARG A 57 -4.94 -9.55 3.94
CA ARG A 57 -3.74 -10.07 4.62
C ARG A 57 -2.90 -10.89 3.64
N PRO A 58 -1.55 -10.85 3.74
CA PRO A 58 -0.69 -11.70 2.92
C PRO A 58 -0.78 -13.16 3.39
N ILE A 59 -0.68 -14.11 2.44
CA ILE A 59 -0.56 -15.55 2.68
C ILE A 59 0.59 -16.08 1.82
N CYS A 60 1.47 -16.88 2.40
CA CYS A 60 2.58 -17.52 1.72
C CYS A 60 2.25 -18.97 1.37
N TYR A 61 2.60 -19.40 0.16
CA TYR A 61 2.48 -20.78 -0.31
C TYR A 61 3.87 -21.31 -0.64
N GLN A 62 4.25 -22.45 -0.07
CA GLN A 62 5.58 -23.04 -0.24
C GLN A 62 5.46 -24.48 -0.72
N ASN A 63 6.16 -24.82 -1.81
CA ASN A 63 6.16 -26.16 -2.44
C ASN A 63 4.75 -26.69 -2.77
N PHE A 64 3.80 -25.81 -3.10
CA PHE A 64 2.46 -26.21 -3.53
C PHE A 64 2.45 -26.65 -5.00
N PRO A 65 1.66 -27.68 -5.37
CA PRO A 65 1.45 -28.00 -6.77
C PRO A 65 0.66 -26.88 -7.47
N GLN A 66 0.98 -26.63 -8.74
CA GLN A 66 0.37 -25.54 -9.55
C GLN A 66 -1.17 -25.58 -9.57
N SER A 67 -1.77 -26.78 -9.58
CA SER A 67 -3.22 -26.97 -9.56
C SER A 67 -3.90 -26.50 -8.27
N ALA A 68 -3.17 -26.49 -7.15
CA ALA A 68 -3.68 -26.08 -5.84
C ALA A 68 -3.38 -24.60 -5.51
N LEU A 69 -2.54 -23.93 -6.30
CA LEU A 69 -2.28 -22.50 -6.13
C LEU A 69 -3.47 -21.67 -6.63
N PRO A 70 -3.76 -20.53 -5.95
CA PRO A 70 -4.60 -19.49 -6.51
C PRO A 70 -4.07 -19.06 -7.88
N GLU A 71 -4.96 -18.78 -8.83
CA GLU A 71 -4.59 -18.44 -10.20
C GLU A 71 -3.52 -17.32 -10.32
N PRO A 72 -3.59 -16.22 -9.55
CA PRO A 72 -2.55 -15.17 -9.56
C PRO A 72 -1.12 -15.62 -9.23
N LEU A 73 -0.97 -16.75 -8.52
CA LEU A 73 0.32 -17.25 -8.01
C LEU A 73 0.89 -18.41 -8.83
N ARG A 74 0.17 -18.89 -9.85
CA ARG A 74 0.66 -19.96 -10.73
C ARG A 74 1.76 -19.44 -11.65
N ASP A 75 2.63 -20.32 -12.13
CA ASP A 75 3.78 -19.93 -12.98
C ASP A 75 3.32 -19.13 -14.20
N ARG A 76 2.24 -19.60 -14.86
CA ARG A 76 1.59 -18.88 -15.96
C ARG A 76 0.73 -17.71 -15.51
N ASN A 77 1.01 -16.52 -16.03
CA ASN A 77 0.26 -15.29 -15.71
C ASN A 77 -0.87 -15.01 -16.70
N ILE A 78 -1.92 -15.85 -16.68
CA ILE A 78 -3.08 -15.70 -17.56
C ILE A 78 -3.80 -14.36 -17.32
N THR A 79 -3.80 -13.87 -16.08
CA THR A 79 -4.46 -12.62 -15.68
C THR A 79 -3.69 -11.35 -16.07
N GLY A 80 -2.42 -11.47 -16.48
CA GLY A 80 -1.57 -10.33 -16.85
C GLY A 80 -1.33 -9.33 -15.72
N ILE A 81 -1.45 -9.75 -14.46
CA ILE A 81 -1.22 -8.88 -13.29
C ILE A 81 0.27 -8.62 -13.09
N TRP A 82 0.59 -7.51 -12.43
CA TRP A 82 1.95 -7.24 -11.97
C TRP A 82 2.34 -8.18 -10.83
N ARG A 83 3.52 -8.80 -10.94
CA ARG A 83 4.12 -9.68 -9.94
C ARG A 83 5.56 -9.25 -9.68
N LEU A 84 6.02 -9.42 -8.45
CA LEU A 84 7.42 -9.21 -8.09
C LEU A 84 8.10 -10.58 -8.05
N ILE A 85 8.99 -10.86 -9.01
CA ILE A 85 9.70 -12.14 -9.15
C ILE A 85 11.18 -11.85 -9.03
N ASP A 86 11.85 -12.46 -8.05
CA ASP A 86 13.27 -12.24 -7.73
C ASP A 86 13.69 -10.76 -7.64
N GLY A 87 12.78 -9.89 -7.20
CA GLY A 87 13.00 -8.45 -7.05
C GLY A 87 12.63 -7.61 -8.27
N GLU A 88 12.27 -8.23 -9.39
CA GLU A 88 11.88 -7.54 -10.62
C GLU A 88 10.36 -7.52 -10.80
N LEU A 89 9.82 -6.34 -11.17
CA LEU A 89 8.40 -6.16 -11.40
C LEU A 89 8.07 -6.54 -12.86
N THR A 90 7.36 -7.64 -13.06
CA THR A 90 7.01 -8.15 -14.40
C THR A 90 5.56 -8.64 -14.49
N ARG A 91 5.10 -8.85 -15.72
CA ARG A 91 3.85 -9.55 -16.07
C ARG A 91 4.11 -10.89 -16.77
N ASP A 92 5.37 -11.26 -16.97
CA ASP A 92 5.74 -12.50 -17.66
C ASP A 92 5.43 -13.73 -16.80
N ASP A 93 5.48 -14.91 -17.44
CA ASP A 93 5.47 -16.21 -16.76
C ASP A 93 6.74 -16.38 -15.90
N VAL A 94 6.69 -17.26 -14.89
CA VAL A 94 7.85 -17.69 -14.09
C VAL A 94 8.41 -18.99 -14.65
#